data_AF-A0A2W5B580-F1
#
_entry.id   AF-A0A2W5B580-F1
#
_cell.length_a   1.000
_cell.length_b   1.000
_cell.length_c   1.000
_cell.angle_alpha   90.00
_cell.angle_beta   90.00
_cell.angle_gamma   90.00
#
_symmetry.space_group_name_H-M   'P 1'
#
loop_
_entity.id
_entity.type
_entity.pdbx_description
1 polymer ?
#
loop_
_entity_poly.entity_id
_entity_poly.type
_entity_poly.pdbx_seq_one_letter_code
_entity_poly.pdbx_strand_id
1 'polypeptide(L)'
;GIDQVVAVARQVAAHGVSLTLSSALDTAVGIGAGLQAAALVAQVGKDAGVFGPAGPNAAGLATGSLFTADAGAREIRDGAMLTGALEPDPAVLERYAVDADRRQWWIRRMEAAAAELGA
;
A
#
# COMPACT_ATOMS: atom_id res chain seq x y z
N GLY A 1 4.98 -2.59 -8.14
CA GLY A 1 5.46 -3.01 -6.81
C GLY A 1 6.27 -1.91 -6.17
N ILE A 2 6.69 -2.09 -4.91
CA ILE A 2 7.40 -1.06 -4.10
C ILE A 2 8.63 -0.51 -4.83
N ASP A 3 9.47 -1.39 -5.40
CA ASP A 3 10.70 -0.97 -6.09
C ASP A 3 10.44 -0.04 -7.27
N GLN A 4 9.37 -0.32 -8.04
CA GLN A 4 8.95 0.52 -9.16
C GLN A 4 8.47 1.89 -8.67
N VAL A 5 7.77 1.94 -7.53
CA VAL A 5 7.35 3.22 -6.91
C VAL A 5 8.57 4.03 -6.45
N VAL A 6 9.57 3.38 -5.85
CA VAL A 6 10.82 4.03 -5.45
C VAL A 6 11.62 4.51 -6.67
N ALA A 7 11.64 3.74 -7.75
CA ALA A 7 12.30 4.15 -9.00
C ALA A 7 11.65 5.41 -9.57
N VAL A 8 10.32 5.46 -9.64
CA VAL A 8 9.58 6.67 -10.05
C VAL A 8 9.87 7.84 -9.11
N ALA A 9 9.92 7.63 -7.79
CA ALA A 9 10.26 8.68 -6.84
C ALA A 9 11.64 9.27 -7.06
N ARG A 10 12.65 8.45 -7.35
CA ARG A 10 14.00 8.93 -7.68
C ARG A 10 14.03 9.73 -8.96
N GLN A 11 13.35 9.25 -10.00
CA GLN A 11 13.26 9.95 -11.29
C GLN A 11 12.62 11.32 -11.13
N VAL A 12 11.49 11.40 -10.43
CA VAL A 12 10.74 12.65 -10.24
C VAL A 12 11.49 13.61 -9.31
N ALA A 13 12.14 13.11 -8.27
CA ALA A 13 12.94 13.92 -7.36
C ALA A 13 14.15 14.58 -8.04
N ALA A 14 14.74 13.95 -9.06
CA ALA A 14 15.80 14.56 -9.87
C ALA A 14 15.34 15.83 -10.62
N HIS A 15 14.03 16.02 -10.74
CA HIS A 15 13.41 17.22 -11.32
C HIS A 15 12.87 18.20 -10.26
N GLY A 16 13.22 18.00 -8.98
CA GLY A 16 12.81 18.89 -7.89
C GLY A 16 11.36 18.71 -7.44
N VAL A 17 10.73 17.59 -7.80
CA VAL A 17 9.32 17.33 -7.48
C VAL A 17 9.22 16.28 -6.37
N SER A 18 8.42 16.56 -5.35
CA SER A 18 8.09 15.61 -4.29
C SER A 18 6.89 14.73 -4.65
N LEU A 19 6.85 13.51 -4.12
CA LEU A 19 5.74 12.58 -4.29
C LEU A 19 5.07 12.28 -2.95
N THR A 20 3.78 11.97 -3.01
CA THR A 20 3.02 11.32 -1.94
C THR A 20 2.29 10.10 -2.48
N LEU A 21 1.85 9.20 -1.60
CA LEU A 21 1.15 7.97 -1.95
C LEU A 21 -0.30 8.01 -1.49
N SER A 22 -1.14 7.26 -2.19
CA SER A 22 -2.52 6.93 -1.82
C SER A 22 -2.70 5.43 -1.83
N SER A 23 -3.66 4.91 -1.08
CA SER A 23 -4.11 3.52 -1.21
C SER A 23 -5.07 3.35 -2.39
N ALA A 24 -5.29 2.08 -2.77
CA ALA A 24 -6.35 1.66 -3.68
C ALA A 24 -7.58 1.11 -2.92
N LEU A 25 -7.77 1.52 -1.66
CA LEU A 25 -8.71 0.89 -0.71
C LEU A 25 -8.41 -0.61 -0.54
N ASP A 26 -7.18 -0.93 -0.15
CA ASP A 26 -6.81 -2.29 0.21
C ASP A 26 -7.16 -2.60 1.67
N THR A 27 -7.25 -3.89 1.99
CA THR A 27 -7.27 -4.39 3.38
C THR A 27 -5.96 -4.06 4.09
N ALA A 28 -5.93 -4.26 5.41
CA ALA A 28 -4.74 -4.11 6.24
C ALA A 28 -3.52 -4.89 5.71
N VAL A 29 -3.72 -6.00 4.98
CA VAL A 29 -2.63 -6.73 4.30
C VAL A 29 -2.00 -5.87 3.21
N GLY A 30 -2.79 -5.40 2.23
CA GLY A 30 -2.31 -4.62 1.09
C GLY A 30 -1.78 -3.24 1.48
N ILE A 31 -2.39 -2.59 2.48
CA ILE A 31 -1.90 -1.32 3.05
C ILE A 31 -0.44 -1.45 3.55
N GLY A 32 -0.01 -2.64 3.99
CA GLY A 32 1.37 -2.88 4.39
C GLY A 32 2.40 -2.54 3.31
N ALA A 33 2.13 -2.89 2.05
CA ALA A 33 2.99 -2.55 0.93
C ALA A 33 3.02 -1.03 0.67
N GLY A 34 1.86 -0.37 0.79
CA GLY A 34 1.74 1.09 0.69
C GLY A 34 2.54 1.81 1.78
N LEU A 35 2.51 1.31 3.02
CA LEU A 35 3.27 1.89 4.14
C LEU A 35 4.78 1.76 3.92
N GLN A 36 5.24 0.60 3.48
CA GLN A 36 6.66 0.40 3.17
C GLN A 36 7.11 1.30 2.01
N ALA A 37 6.31 1.42 0.95
CA ALA A 37 6.58 2.33 -0.14
C ALA A 37 6.63 3.80 0.34
N ALA A 38 5.69 4.22 1.20
CA ALA A 38 5.63 5.59 1.71
C ALA A 38 6.89 5.96 2.51
N ALA A 39 7.36 5.04 3.36
CA ALA A 39 8.59 5.24 4.13
C ALA A 39 9.83 5.40 3.21
N LEU A 40 9.94 4.58 2.17
CA LEU A 40 11.06 4.65 1.22
C LEU A 40 10.99 5.90 0.33
N VAL A 41 9.80 6.28 -0.15
CA VAL A 41 9.59 7.50 -0.93
C VAL A 41 9.91 8.75 -0.10
N ALA A 42 9.50 8.76 1.18
CA ALA A 42 9.85 9.85 2.10
C ALA A 42 11.37 9.96 2.26
N GLN A 43 12.09 8.84 2.37
CA GLN A 43 13.55 8.83 2.44
C GLN A 43 14.19 9.38 1.16
N VAL A 44 13.72 8.96 -0.03
CA VAL A 44 14.20 9.49 -1.31
C VAL A 44 14.02 11.00 -1.39
N GLY A 45 12.85 11.51 -1.02
CA GLY A 45 12.59 12.95 -1.08
C GLY A 45 13.43 13.75 -0.06
N LYS A 46 13.73 13.16 1.10
CA LYS A 46 14.65 13.74 2.08
C LYS A 46 16.06 13.84 1.52
N ASP A 47 16.57 12.76 0.93
CA ASP A 47 17.91 12.69 0.36
C ASP A 47 18.09 13.64 -0.83
N ALA A 48 17.04 13.81 -1.62
CA ALA A 48 17.01 14.74 -2.75
C ALA A 48 16.74 16.21 -2.34
N GLY A 49 16.41 16.48 -1.08
CA GLY A 49 16.11 17.83 -0.60
C GLY A 49 14.87 18.47 -1.24
N VAL A 50 13.88 17.66 -1.67
CA VAL A 50 12.69 18.14 -2.40
C VAL A 50 11.51 18.49 -1.49
N PHE A 51 11.70 18.44 -0.17
CA PHE A 51 10.67 18.84 0.79
C PHE A 51 10.80 20.30 1.19
N GLY A 52 9.66 20.97 1.32
CA GLY A 52 9.59 22.28 1.94
C GLY A 52 9.81 22.23 3.46
N PRO A 53 9.73 23.37 4.16
CA PRO A 53 9.96 23.46 5.60
C PRO A 53 8.98 22.63 6.44
N ALA A 54 7.81 22.29 5.89
CA ALA A 54 6.82 21.43 6.54
C ALA A 54 7.13 19.92 6.42
N GLY A 55 8.15 19.53 5.65
CA GLY A 55 8.47 18.12 5.40
C GLY A 55 7.61 17.48 4.29
N PRO A 56 7.59 16.14 4.20
CA PRO A 56 6.77 15.41 3.24
C PRO A 56 5.27 15.55 3.52
N ASN A 57 4.45 15.50 2.47
CA ASN A 57 3.00 15.35 2.63
C ASN A 57 2.66 14.00 3.29
N ALA A 58 1.59 13.98 4.10
CA ALA A 58 1.05 12.73 4.63
C ALA A 58 0.55 11.82 3.48
N ALA A 59 0.76 10.51 3.62
CA ALA A 59 0.28 9.53 2.67
C ALA A 59 -1.20 9.19 2.95
N GLY A 60 -2.01 9.10 1.89
CA GLY A 60 -3.43 8.72 1.93
C GLY A 60 -3.63 7.22 2.17
N LEU A 61 -3.08 6.68 3.27
CA LEU A 61 -3.08 5.25 3.58
C LEU A 61 -4.01 4.87 4.76
N ALA A 62 -4.56 5.86 5.47
CA ALA A 62 -5.49 5.65 6.59
C ALA A 62 -6.91 5.23 6.15
N THR A 63 -7.02 4.39 5.12
CA THR A 63 -8.29 4.02 4.50
C THR A 63 -8.94 2.78 5.10
N GLY A 64 -8.25 2.07 6.00
CA GLY A 64 -8.81 0.89 6.70
C GLY A 64 -10.08 1.21 7.48
N SER A 65 -10.21 2.43 8.02
CA SER A 65 -11.41 2.89 8.74
C SER A 65 -12.64 3.08 7.85
N LEU A 66 -12.49 3.05 6.52
CA LEU A 66 -13.60 3.13 5.58
C LEU A 66 -14.32 1.78 5.41
N PHE A 67 -13.70 0.68 5.86
CA PHE A 67 -14.28 -0.65 5.80
C PHE A 67 -15.15 -0.94 7.02
N THR A 68 -16.26 -1.66 6.81
CA THR A 68 -17.07 -2.20 7.91
C THR A 68 -16.43 -3.43 8.56
N ALA A 69 -15.53 -4.11 7.84
CA ALA A 69 -14.68 -5.18 8.33
C ALA A 69 -13.39 -5.23 7.49
N ASP A 70 -12.27 -5.51 8.15
CA ASP A 70 -10.95 -5.61 7.53
C ASP A 70 -10.26 -6.91 7.96
N ALA A 71 -9.37 -7.45 7.12
CA ALA A 71 -8.62 -8.67 7.37
C ALA A 71 -7.62 -8.55 8.52
N GLY A 72 -7.42 -7.36 9.08
CA GLY A 72 -6.65 -7.11 10.30
C GLY A 72 -6.69 -5.63 10.66
N ALA A 73 -6.03 -5.25 11.74
CA ALA A 73 -5.98 -3.86 12.19
C ALA A 73 -4.57 -3.29 12.06
N ARG A 74 -4.48 -2.07 11.52
CA ARG A 74 -3.29 -1.23 11.63
C ARG A 74 -3.62 -0.01 12.46
N GLU A 75 -3.01 0.06 13.64
CA GLU A 75 -3.25 1.17 14.54
C GLU A 75 -2.60 2.45 14.02
N ILE A 76 -3.36 3.55 14.05
CA ILE A 76 -2.86 4.89 13.78
C ILE A 76 -2.53 5.54 15.12
N ARG A 77 -1.24 5.84 15.34
CA ARG A 77 -0.75 6.56 16.53
C ARG A 77 -0.10 7.86 16.08
N ASP A 78 -0.59 8.98 16.60
CA ASP A 78 -0.08 10.32 16.28
C ASP A 78 0.03 10.60 14.77
N GLY A 79 -0.97 10.13 14.00
CA GLY A 79 -1.01 10.28 12.54
C GLY A 79 -0.10 9.33 11.75
N ALA A 80 0.55 8.36 12.41
CA ALA A 80 1.44 7.39 11.78
C ALA A 80 0.97 5.94 11.98
N MET A 81 1.39 5.05 11.06
CA MET A 81 1.18 3.60 11.15
C MET A 81 2.52 2.89 10.98
N LEU A 82 2.68 1.75 11.65
CA LEU A 82 3.90 0.95 11.54
C LEU A 82 3.94 0.15 10.25
N THR A 83 5.10 0.18 9.58
CA THR A 83 5.42 -0.72 8.48
C THR A 83 5.60 -2.14 8.98
N GLY A 84 5.35 -3.11 8.12
CA GLY A 84 5.64 -4.52 8.40
C GLY A 84 4.53 -5.45 7.92
N ALA A 85 4.89 -6.73 7.90
CA ALA A 85 3.94 -7.80 7.63
C ALA A 85 2.82 -7.78 8.69
N LEU A 86 1.62 -8.13 8.26
CA LEU A 86 0.46 -8.31 9.11
C LEU A 86 -0.13 -9.67 8.76
N GLU A 87 -0.30 -10.50 9.78
CA GLU A 87 -1.02 -11.76 9.63
C GLU A 87 -2.53 -11.44 9.60
N PRO A 88 -3.28 -11.87 8.57
CA PRO A 88 -4.72 -11.66 8.54
C PRO A 88 -5.42 -12.45 9.65
N ASP A 89 -6.49 -11.89 10.21
CA ASP A 89 -7.34 -12.58 11.20
C ASP A 89 -8.09 -13.76 10.53
N PRO A 90 -7.80 -15.01 10.92
CA PRO A 90 -8.43 -16.18 10.31
C PRO A 90 -9.96 -16.20 10.48
N ALA A 91 -10.49 -15.66 11.58
CA ALA A 91 -11.93 -15.63 11.83
C ALA A 91 -12.63 -14.65 10.88
N VAL A 92 -11.98 -13.53 10.53
CA VAL A 92 -12.50 -12.61 9.51
C VAL A 92 -12.45 -13.27 8.14
N LEU A 93 -11.36 -13.96 7.81
CA LEU A 93 -11.24 -14.66 6.52
C LEU A 93 -12.32 -15.74 6.35
N GLU A 94 -12.62 -16.50 7.39
CA GLU A 94 -13.70 -17.49 7.38
C GLU A 94 -15.07 -16.83 7.24
N ARG A 95 -15.34 -15.77 8.02
CA ARG A 95 -16.62 -15.05 8.00
C ARG A 95 -16.95 -14.42 6.65
N TYR A 96 -15.94 -13.87 5.97
CA TYR A 96 -16.10 -13.18 4.69
C TYR A 96 -15.65 -14.04 3.49
N ALA A 97 -15.52 -15.36 3.68
CA ALA A 97 -15.21 -16.28 2.61
C ALA A 97 -16.29 -16.20 1.51
N VAL A 98 -15.83 -16.18 0.26
CA VAL A 98 -16.70 -16.26 -0.92
C VAL A 98 -16.93 -17.73 -1.29
N ASP A 99 -18.00 -18.00 -2.03
CA ASP A 99 -18.26 -19.33 -2.57
C ASP A 99 -17.15 -19.81 -3.52
N ALA A 100 -17.15 -21.12 -3.81
CA ALA A 100 -16.12 -21.76 -4.62
C ALA A 100 -16.02 -21.18 -6.04
N ASP A 101 -17.15 -20.83 -6.66
CA ASP A 101 -17.18 -20.29 -8.02
C ASP A 101 -16.57 -18.90 -8.08
N ARG A 102 -16.89 -18.05 -7.10
CA ARG A 102 -16.31 -16.70 -6.96
C ARG A 102 -14.83 -16.77 -6.62
N ARG A 103 -14.41 -17.69 -5.75
CA ARG A 103 -13.00 -17.95 -5.46
C ARG A 103 -12.25 -18.33 -6.75
N GLN A 104 -12.80 -19.28 -7.51
CA GLN A 104 -12.18 -19.71 -8.76
C GLN A 104 -12.13 -18.60 -9.81
N TRP A 105 -13.14 -17.73 -9.85
CA TRP A 105 -13.13 -16.55 -10.71
C TRP A 105 -11.96 -15.61 -10.38
N TRP A 106 -11.71 -15.32 -9.10
CA TRP A 106 -10.57 -14.50 -8.66
C TRP A 106 -9.23 -15.14 -9.01
N ILE A 107 -9.09 -16.46 -8.82
CA ILE A 107 -7.87 -17.19 -9.18
C ILE A 107 -7.59 -17.08 -10.68
N ARG A 108 -8.58 -17.35 -11.54
CA ARG A 108 -8.41 -17.21 -13.00
C ARG A 108 -8.05 -15.79 -13.42
N ARG A 109 -8.64 -14.79 -12.77
CA ARG A 109 -8.30 -13.38 -13.02
C ARG A 109 -6.85 -13.06 -12.63
N MET A 110 -6.38 -13.61 -11.52
CA MET A 110 -4.99 -13.46 -11.07
C MET A 110 -4.02 -14.12 -12.05
N GLU A 111 -4.33 -15.34 -12.51
CA GLU A 111 -3.52 -16.07 -13.50
C GLU A 111 -3.43 -15.30 -14.83
N ALA A 112 -4.56 -14.76 -15.31
CA ALA A 112 -4.58 -13.93 -16.51
C ALA A 112 -3.74 -12.66 -16.34
N ALA A 113 -3.86 -11.96 -15.20
CA ALA A 113 -3.05 -10.78 -14.93
C ALA A 113 -1.55 -11.11 -14.78
N ALA A 114 -1.21 -12.26 -14.19
CA ALA A 114 0.17 -12.71 -14.04
C ALA A 114 0.82 -13.02 -15.40
N ALA A 115 0.06 -13.57 -16.35
CA ALA A 115 0.56 -13.82 -17.70
C ALA A 115 1.00 -12.53 -18.42
N GLU A 116 0.28 -11.41 -18.21
CA GLU A 116 0.63 -10.10 -18.77
C GLU A 116 1.86 -9.46 -18.12
N LEU A 117 2.21 -9.86 -16.89
CA LEU A 117 3.39 -9.35 -16.17
C LEU A 117 4.67 -10.13 -16.47
N GLY A 118 4.55 -11.32 -17.07
CA GLY A 118 5.66 -12.19 -17.45
C GLY A 118 6.09 -12.10 -18.91
N ALA A 119 5.43 -11.24 -19.70
CA ALA A 119 5.78 -10.89 -21.08
C ALA A 119 6.61 -9.60 -21.12
#